data_AF-A0A7L1QVV8-F1
#
_entry.id   AF-A0A7L1QVV8-F1
#
_cell.length_a   1.000
_cell.length_b   1.000
_cell.length_c   1.000
_cell.angle_alpha   90.00
_cell.angle_beta   90.00
_cell.angle_gamma   90.00
#
_symmetry.space_group_name_H-M   'P 1'
#
loop_
_entity.id
_entity.type
_entity.pdbx_description
1 polymer ?
#
loop_
_entity_poly.entity_id
_entity_poly.type
_entity_poly.pdbx_seq_one_letter_code
_entity_poly.pdbx_strand_id
1 'polypeptide(L)'
;QGQSQWVTLEFPSPVRLSQLLLQFQGGFSSRLCTLEGCRTGEELVKISELYPQDSHALQISFQLEETVLDKLRITFGSSTDLFGRVVLYQLGLLGERL
;
A
#
# COMPACT_ATOMS: atom_id res chain seq x y z
N GLN A 1 -9.76 7.05 -17.85
CA GLN A 1 -9.02 6.74 -16.62
C GLN A 1 -8.00 5.65 -16.95
N GLY A 2 -6.76 5.77 -16.47
CA GLY A 2 -5.76 4.72 -16.61
C GLY A 2 -6.15 3.45 -15.84
N GLN A 3 -5.56 2.30 -16.19
CA GLN A 3 -5.75 1.07 -15.44
C GLN A 3 -5.16 1.22 -14.03
N SER A 4 -5.79 0.59 -13.03
CA SER A 4 -5.25 0.54 -11.66
C SER A 4 -3.88 -0.12 -11.68
N GLN A 5 -2.93 0.49 -10.96
CA GLN A 5 -1.57 0.00 -10.82
C GLN A 5 -1.40 -0.65 -9.44
N TRP A 6 -0.43 -1.54 -9.29
CA TRP A 6 -0.17 -2.15 -7.98
C TRP A 6 1.31 -2.44 -7.78
N VAL A 7 1.69 -2.55 -6.50
CA VAL A 7 2.98 -3.09 -6.06
C VAL A 7 2.71 -4.27 -5.15
N THR A 8 3.52 -5.32 -5.30
CA THR A 8 3.50 -6.49 -4.42
C THR A 8 4.84 -6.63 -3.72
N LEU A 9 4.79 -6.88 -2.43
CA LEU A 9 5.91 -7.14 -1.54
C LEU A 9 5.80 -8.57 -1.05
N GLU A 10 6.87 -9.35 -1.24
CA GLU A 10 6.98 -10.72 -0.75
C GLU A 10 8.03 -10.75 0.36
N PHE A 11 7.65 -11.23 1.54
CA PHE A 11 8.53 -11.27 2.69
C PHE A 11 9.25 -12.61 2.76
N PRO A 12 10.54 -12.64 3.14
CA PRO A 12 11.29 -13.89 3.28
C PRO A 12 10.82 -14.75 4.46
N SER A 13 10.08 -14.15 5.39
CA SER A 13 9.47 -14.80 6.54
C SER A 13 8.15 -14.08 6.87
N PRO A 14 7.23 -14.72 7.59
CA PRO A 14 5.97 -14.09 7.95
C PRO A 14 6.20 -12.82 8.77
N VAL A 15 5.44 -11.77 8.46
CA VAL A 15 5.49 -10.51 9.19
C VAL A 15 4.12 -10.18 9.76
N ARG A 16 4.10 -9.59 10.94
CA ARG A 16 2.93 -8.92 11.49
C ARG A 16 3.03 -7.44 11.16
N LEU A 17 2.21 -6.99 10.22
CA LEU A 17 2.25 -5.61 9.77
C LEU A 17 1.43 -4.70 10.70
N SER A 18 1.99 -3.56 11.09
CA SER A 18 1.32 -2.58 11.97
C SER A 18 1.13 -1.22 11.32
N GLN A 19 2.08 -0.76 10.49
CA GLN A 19 1.99 0.54 9.82
C GLN A 19 2.53 0.51 8.38
N LEU A 20 1.91 1.32 7.54
CA LEU A 20 2.36 1.62 6.18
C LEU A 20 2.79 3.09 6.07
N LEU A 21 3.92 3.32 5.41
CA LEU A 21 4.43 4.64 5.08
C LEU A 21 4.41 4.84 3.58
N LEU A 22 3.76 5.91 3.12
CA LEU A 22 3.70 6.28 1.71
C LEU A 22 4.12 7.74 1.54
N GLN A 23 4.98 7.98 0.55
CA GLN A 23 5.28 9.32 0.06
C GLN A 23 5.09 9.35 -1.44
N PHE A 24 4.12 10.15 -1.89
CA PHE A 24 3.88 10.38 -3.31
C PHE A 24 4.54 11.67 -3.77
N GLN A 25 4.71 11.80 -5.09
CA GLN A 25 4.92 13.11 -5.69
C GLN A 25 3.59 13.87 -5.73
N GLY A 26 3.58 15.13 -5.28
CA GLY A 26 2.39 15.99 -5.38
C GLY A 26 1.90 16.12 -6.83
N GLY A 27 0.60 15.98 -7.03
CA GLY A 27 -0.09 15.89 -8.32
C GLY A 27 -0.15 14.48 -8.93
N PHE A 28 0.48 13.48 -8.29
CA PHE A 28 0.59 12.10 -8.77
C PHE A 28 0.29 11.07 -7.66
N SER A 29 -0.56 11.45 -6.70
CA SER A 29 -0.98 10.57 -5.60
C SER A 29 -2.12 9.66 -6.01
N SER A 30 -2.21 8.50 -5.35
CA SER A 30 -3.43 7.72 -5.38
C SER A 30 -4.44 8.28 -4.37
N ARG A 31 -5.71 8.38 -4.78
CA ARG A 31 -6.84 8.77 -3.91
C ARG A 31 -7.36 7.60 -3.08
N LEU A 32 -7.12 6.37 -3.52
CA LEU A 32 -7.53 5.14 -2.85
C LEU A 32 -6.45 4.09 -3.04
N CYS A 33 -5.87 3.63 -1.94
CA CYS A 33 -5.02 2.45 -1.92
C CYS A 33 -5.77 1.30 -1.25
N THR A 34 -5.89 0.17 -1.92
CA THR A 34 -6.42 -1.07 -1.32
C THR A 34 -5.24 -1.95 -0.92
N LEU A 35 -5.22 -2.37 0.34
CA LEU A 35 -4.26 -3.32 0.86
C LEU A 35 -4.87 -4.72 0.88
N GLU A 36 -4.16 -5.66 0.27
CA GLU A 36 -4.51 -7.06 0.28
C GLU A 36 -3.30 -7.88 0.73
N GLY A 37 -3.49 -8.95 1.47
CA GLY A 37 -2.40 -9.82 1.86
C GLY A 37 -2.83 -11.27 2.02
N CYS A 38 -1.84 -12.16 2.08
CA CYS A 38 -2.08 -13.59 2.27
C CYS A 38 -0.88 -14.29 2.90
N ARG A 39 -1.12 -15.50 3.42
CA ARG A 39 -0.05 -16.46 3.70
C ARG A 39 0.35 -17.21 2.42
N THR A 40 1.50 -17.86 2.47
CA THR A 40 2.02 -18.68 1.35
C THR A 40 1.01 -19.77 0.99
N GLY A 41 0.56 -19.76 -0.27
CA GLY A 41 -0.41 -20.74 -0.78
C GLY A 41 -1.87 -20.32 -0.63
N GLU A 42 -2.15 -19.17 -0.01
CA GLU A 42 -3.50 -18.61 0.14
C GLU A 42 -3.80 -17.52 -0.91
N GLU A 43 -5.08 -17.26 -1.12
CA GLU A 43 -5.54 -16.13 -1.94
C GLU A 43 -5.36 -14.79 -1.22
N LEU A 44 -5.12 -13.72 -2.00
CA LEU A 44 -5.06 -12.37 -1.46
C LEU A 44 -6.41 -11.96 -0.89
N VAL A 45 -6.43 -11.53 0.37
CA VAL A 45 -7.62 -11.04 1.06
C VAL A 45 -7.44 -9.56 1.40
N LYS A 46 -8.51 -8.77 1.24
CA LYS A 46 -8.51 -7.36 1.58
C LYS A 46 -8.28 -7.17 3.09
N ILE A 47 -7.25 -6.39 3.42
CA ILE A 47 -6.88 -6.00 4.78
C ILE A 47 -7.49 -4.63 5.11
N SER A 48 -7.30 -3.64 4.24
CA SER A 48 -7.72 -2.26 4.53
C SER A 48 -7.81 -1.40 3.26
N GLU A 49 -8.44 -0.24 3.38
CA GLU A 49 -8.45 0.84 2.39
C GLU A 49 -7.89 2.11 3.00
N LEU A 50 -7.02 2.76 2.26
CA LEU A 50 -6.32 3.96 2.67
C LEU A 50 -6.62 5.09 1.68
N TYR A 51 -6.68 6.32 2.18
CA TYR A 51 -6.96 7.51 1.39
C TYR A 51 -5.82 8.52 1.54
N PRO A 52 -4.71 8.36 0.80
CA PRO A 52 -3.58 9.28 0.88
C PRO A 52 -3.95 10.68 0.43
N GLN A 53 -3.30 11.67 1.05
CA GLN A 53 -3.36 13.06 0.61
C GLN A 53 -2.52 13.28 -0.64
N ASP A 54 -2.95 14.21 -1.50
CA ASP A 54 -2.15 14.69 -2.62
C ASP A 54 -1.07 15.66 -2.12
N SER A 55 0.00 15.10 -1.57
CA SER A 55 1.09 15.89 -1.00
C SER A 55 2.43 15.16 -1.14
N HIS A 56 3.50 15.93 -1.11
CA HIS A 56 4.87 15.42 -1.06
C HIS A 56 5.29 14.95 0.36
N ALA A 57 4.42 15.10 1.36
CA ALA A 57 4.74 14.71 2.73
C ALA A 57 4.71 13.17 2.89
N LEU A 58 5.62 12.65 3.72
CA LEU A 58 5.57 11.25 4.14
C LEU A 58 4.34 11.03 5.04
N GLN A 59 3.47 10.10 4.67
CA GLN A 59 2.24 9.79 5.38
C GLN A 59 2.42 8.49 6.17
N ILE A 60 2.28 8.57 7.50
CA ILE A 60 2.60 7.50 8.48
C ILE A 60 1.35 6.97 9.21
N SER A 61 0.16 7.53 8.93
CA SER A 61 -1.03 7.39 9.77
C SER A 61 -1.90 6.17 9.51
N PHE A 62 -1.46 5.21 8.68
CA PHE A 62 -2.27 4.04 8.35
C PHE A 62 -2.05 2.94 9.38
N GLN A 63 -2.75 3.04 10.51
CA GLN A 63 -2.86 1.94 11.47
C GLN A 63 -3.64 0.80 10.79
N LEU A 64 -3.02 -0.37 10.73
CA LEU A 64 -3.63 -1.56 10.15
C LEU A 64 -4.07 -2.49 11.28
N GLU A 65 -5.13 -3.27 11.03
CA GLU A 65 -5.38 -4.44 11.87
C GLU A 65 -4.15 -5.34 11.80
N GLU A 66 -3.61 -5.74 12.96
CA GLU A 66 -2.39 -6.55 13.07
C GLU A 66 -2.55 -7.87 12.31
N THR A 67 -2.15 -7.86 11.04
CA THR A 67 -2.35 -8.98 10.12
C THR A 67 -1.02 -9.66 9.88
N VAL A 68 -1.00 -10.98 10.09
CA VAL A 68 0.16 -11.80 9.76
C VAL A 68 0.09 -12.23 8.30
N LEU A 69 1.11 -11.89 7.53
CA LEU A 69 1.14 -12.13 6.09
C LEU A 69 2.55 -12.49 5.59
N ASP A 70 2.60 -13.23 4.48
CA ASP A 70 3.84 -13.52 3.72
C ASP A 70 3.93 -12.64 2.47
N LYS A 71 2.80 -12.10 2.00
CA LYS A 71 2.69 -11.24 0.84
C LYS A 71 1.74 -10.09 1.11
N LEU A 72 2.14 -8.88 0.69
CA LEU A 72 1.30 -7.67 0.71
C LEU A 72 1.20 -7.10 -0.70
N ARG A 73 -0.01 -6.86 -1.17
CA ARG A 73 -0.30 -6.10 -2.39
C ARG A 73 -0.94 -4.77 -2.04
N ILE A 74 -0.45 -3.72 -2.67
CA ILE A 74 -0.99 -2.36 -2.59
C ILE A 74 -1.49 -2.00 -3.98
N THR A 75 -2.81 -1.87 -4.13
CA THR A 75 -3.44 -1.47 -5.38
C THR A 75 -3.78 0.02 -5.32
N PHE A 76 -3.21 0.80 -6.23
CA PHE A 76 -3.48 2.23 -6.43
C PHE A 76 -4.67 2.37 -7.38
N GLY A 77 -5.86 2.60 -6.80
CA GLY A 77 -7.13 2.56 -7.51
C GLY A 77 -7.33 3.75 -8.45
N SER A 78 -7.62 4.92 -7.89
CA SER A 78 -7.75 6.17 -8.67
C SER A 78 -6.59 7.12 -8.36
N SER A 79 -6.12 7.86 -9.37
CA SER A 79 -5.04 8.84 -9.24
C SER A 79 -5.59 10.28 -9.23
N THR A 80 -4.82 11.21 -8.68
CA THR A 80 -5.07 12.65 -8.81
C THR A 80 -4.64 13.21 -10.17
N ASP A 81 -3.72 12.54 -10.86
CA ASP A 81 -3.27 12.89 -12.21
C ASP A 81 -4.34 12.54 -13.27
N LEU A 82 -4.50 13.43 -14.27
CA LEU A 82 -5.49 13.28 -15.34
C LEU A 82 -5.24 12.06 -16.24
N PHE A 83 -4.00 11.59 -16.32
CA PHE A 83 -3.61 10.41 -17.12
C PHE A 83 -3.53 9.13 -16.29
N GLY A 84 -3.84 9.18 -14.99
CA GLY A 84 -3.81 8.01 -14.12
C GLY A 84 -2.41 7.63 -13.63
N ARG A 85 -1.41 8.49 -13.79
CA ARG A 85 -0.05 8.21 -13.31
C ARG A 85 0.00 8.26 -11.79
N VAL A 86 0.78 7.38 -11.18
CA VAL A 86 1.06 7.37 -9.74
C VAL A 86 2.57 7.35 -9.59
N VAL A 87 3.12 8.26 -8.78
CA VAL A 87 4.56 8.35 -8.53
C VAL A 87 4.80 8.24 -7.04
N LEU A 88 5.42 7.13 -6.63
CA LEU A 88 5.75 6.83 -5.25
C LEU A 88 7.26 7.03 -5.04
N TYR A 89 7.63 7.94 -4.15
CA TYR A 89 9.03 8.19 -3.78
C TYR A 89 9.49 7.30 -2.64
N GLN A 90 8.63 7.07 -1.65
CA GLN A 90 8.96 6.21 -0.52
C GLN A 90 7.80 5.27 -0.20
N LEU A 91 8.17 4.00 -0.03
CA LEU A 91 7.33 2.93 0.48
C LEU A 91 8.04 2.33 1.68
N GLY A 92 7.40 2.40 2.84
CA GLY A 92 7.93 1.82 4.08
C GLY A 92 6.88 0.97 4.77
N LEU A 93 7.33 -0.08 5.45
CA LEU A 93 6.51 -0.93 6.28
C LEU A 93 7.11 -1.01 7.67
N LEU A 94 6.28 -0.89 8.69
CA LEU A 94 6.64 -1.15 10.07
C LEU A 94 5.81 -2.32 10.60
N GLY A 95 6.47 -3.17 11.37
CA GLY A 95 5.89 -4.40 11.87
C GLY A 95 6.96 -5.27 12.52
N GLU A 96 6.54 -6.48 12.89
CA GLU A 96 7.39 -7.46 13.54
C GLU A 96 7.61 -8.66 12.61
N ARG A 97 8.84 -9.16 12.60
CA ARG A 97 9.17 -10.43 11.96
C ARG A 97 8.85 -11.57 12.93
N LEU A 98 8.20 -12.62 12.43
CA LEU A 98 7.87 -13.83 13.18
C LEU A 98 8.88 -14.96 12.92
#